data_AF-A0AB34IK79-F1
#
_entry.id   AF-A0AB34IK79-F1
#
_cell.length_a   1.000
_cell.length_b   1.000
_cell.length_c   1.000
_cell.angle_alpha   90.00
_cell.angle_beta   90.00
_cell.angle_gamma   90.00
#
_symmetry.space_group_name_H-M   'P 1'
#
loop_
_entity.id
_entity.type
_entity.pdbx_description
1 polymer ?
#
loop_
_entity_poly.entity_id
_entity_poly.type
_entity_poly.pdbx_seq_one_letter_code
_entity_poly.pdbx_strand_id
1 'polypeptide(L)'
;MWGRAPPPPPSPPSPLLSPSAMLLSGLAAAFLLLVLSTPPSPSSVLSPRRVYSLSAVLLTASSLLLTAAEPHLSAVDAFYLSCMTFSTIGYGDIDHPSTPLGRLLVMVLAIGGVAFFGLTIELLHSLREKTDGALLRLVGVRGAAAAALMLAVNAAAGVGLCFSLTEDAQMPKDVLGALYWSVITGTSVGYGDFHPTSDVGKLCVCVYAFCTMQATANAMGVFKSALVQLCTPSPGRRPQSQKTD
;
A
#
# COMPACT_ATOMS: atom_id res chain seq x y z
N MET A 1 -65.37 2.88 -24.56
CA MET A 1 -64.06 3.48 -24.88
C MET A 1 -63.31 3.69 -23.57
N TRP A 2 -62.35 2.81 -23.24
CA TRP A 2 -61.55 2.91 -22.01
C TRP A 2 -60.41 3.90 -22.21
N GLY A 3 -60.41 4.99 -21.44
CA GLY A 3 -59.35 6.00 -21.45
C GLY A 3 -58.05 5.43 -20.87
N ARG A 4 -56.97 5.45 -21.64
CA ARG A 4 -55.63 5.09 -21.15
C ARG A 4 -55.16 6.19 -20.19
N ALA A 5 -54.63 5.78 -19.04
CA ALA A 5 -53.97 6.67 -18.11
C ALA A 5 -52.74 7.32 -18.79
N PRO A 6 -52.44 8.60 -18.49
CA PRO A 6 -51.26 9.27 -19.02
C PRO A 6 -49.96 8.59 -18.55
N PRO A 7 -48.89 8.63 -19.37
CA PRO A 7 -47.61 8.05 -19.01
C PRO A 7 -47.02 8.75 -17.77
N PRO A 8 -46.27 8.01 -16.93
CA PRO A 8 -45.62 8.59 -15.76
C PRO A 8 -44.61 9.67 -16.17
N PRO A 9 -44.40 10.69 -15.30
CA PRO A 9 -43.40 11.72 -15.57
C PRO A 9 -42.00 11.12 -15.67
N PRO A 10 -41.10 11.73 -16.47
CA PRO A 10 -39.72 11.28 -16.60
C PRO A 10 -39.03 11.33 -15.23
N SER A 11 -38.30 10.26 -14.90
CA SER A 11 -37.48 10.22 -13.70
C SER A 11 -36.45 11.34 -13.72
N PRO A 12 -36.12 11.96 -12.57
CA PRO A 12 -35.08 12.97 -12.50
C PRO A 12 -33.75 12.38 -13.00
N PRO A 13 -32.89 13.19 -13.66
CA PRO A 13 -31.59 12.72 -14.12
C PRO A 13 -30.78 12.20 -12.93
N SER A 14 -30.27 10.98 -13.05
CA SER A 14 -29.32 10.43 -12.09
C SER A 14 -28.11 11.38 -12.00
N PRO A 15 -27.59 11.67 -10.79
CA PRO A 15 -26.37 12.47 -10.69
C PRO A 15 -25.25 11.81 -11.51
N LEU A 16 -24.50 12.62 -12.27
CA LEU A 16 -23.42 12.16 -13.17
C LEU A 16 -22.31 11.39 -12.43
N LEU A 17 -22.20 11.56 -11.11
CA LEU A 17 -21.24 10.88 -10.24
C LEU A 17 -21.98 10.39 -8.99
N SER A 18 -21.71 9.14 -8.58
CA SER A 18 -22.23 8.62 -7.31
C SER A 18 -21.65 9.42 -6.12
N PRO A 19 -22.31 9.44 -4.96
CA PRO A 19 -21.79 10.08 -3.75
C PRO A 19 -20.39 9.58 -3.36
N SER A 20 -20.09 8.29 -3.59
CA SER A 20 -18.77 7.71 -3.41
C SER A 20 -17.74 8.24 -4.40
N ALA A 21 -18.10 8.41 -5.67
CA ALA A 21 -17.24 9.02 -6.69
C ALA A 21 -16.96 10.50 -6.39
N MET A 22 -17.93 11.23 -5.81
CA MET A 22 -17.72 12.61 -5.37
C MET A 22 -16.74 12.70 -4.20
N LEU A 23 -16.86 11.81 -3.20
CA LEU A 23 -15.93 11.75 -2.07
C LEU A 23 -14.51 11.40 -2.52
N LEU A 24 -14.38 10.42 -3.43
CA LEU A 24 -13.11 10.04 -4.06
C LEU A 24 -12.51 11.19 -4.88
N SER A 25 -13.32 11.92 -5.65
CA SER A 25 -12.85 13.10 -6.40
C SER A 25 -12.41 14.25 -5.50
N GLY A 26 -13.06 14.42 -4.34
CA GLY A 26 -12.67 15.41 -3.33
C GLY A 26 -11.36 15.05 -2.62
N LEU A 27 -11.19 13.79 -2.23
CA LEU A 27 -9.93 13.28 -1.68
C LEU A 27 -8.79 13.34 -2.70
N ALA A 28 -9.06 12.96 -3.94
CA ALA A 28 -8.17 13.10 -5.09
C ALA A 28 -7.72 14.55 -5.31
N ALA A 29 -8.66 15.49 -5.34
CA ALA A 29 -8.37 16.91 -5.50
C ALA A 29 -7.60 17.48 -4.31
N ALA A 30 -7.95 17.09 -3.08
CA ALA A 30 -7.23 17.50 -1.88
C ALA A 30 -5.78 16.98 -1.91
N PHE A 31 -5.57 15.73 -2.33
CA PHE A 31 -4.23 15.16 -2.47
C PHE A 31 -3.43 15.86 -3.57
N LEU A 32 -4.04 16.11 -4.73
CA LEU A 32 -3.43 16.85 -5.84
C LEU A 32 -3.05 18.28 -5.44
N LEU A 33 -3.90 18.98 -4.69
CA LEU A 33 -3.60 20.32 -4.17
C LEU A 33 -2.45 20.30 -3.16
N LEU A 34 -2.41 19.29 -2.29
CA LEU A 34 -1.29 19.08 -1.35
C LEU A 34 0.03 18.83 -2.11
N VAL A 35 -0.03 18.14 -3.25
CA VAL A 35 1.12 17.85 -4.13
C VAL A 35 1.60 19.09 -4.87
N LEU A 36 0.69 19.84 -5.50
CA LEU A 36 1.00 21.08 -6.23
C LEU A 36 1.56 22.17 -5.30
N SER A 37 1.27 22.08 -4.01
CA SER A 37 1.81 22.97 -2.98
C SER A 37 3.25 22.65 -2.59
N THR A 38 3.88 21.58 -3.11
CA THR A 38 5.27 21.24 -2.78
C THR A 38 6.28 21.99 -3.68
N PRO A 39 7.09 22.93 -3.14
CA PRO A 39 8.02 23.69 -3.96
C PRO A 39 9.18 22.82 -4.46
N PRO A 40 9.75 23.13 -5.64
CA PRO A 40 10.83 22.35 -6.17
C PRO A 40 12.13 22.46 -5.32
N SER A 41 12.65 21.33 -4.82
CA SER A 41 13.99 21.23 -4.23
C SER A 41 15.09 21.56 -5.27
N PRO A 42 16.10 22.37 -4.89
CA PRO A 42 17.23 22.76 -5.73
C PRO A 42 18.38 21.74 -5.83
N SER A 43 18.33 20.60 -5.11
CA SER A 43 19.39 19.59 -5.13
C SER A 43 19.06 18.37 -6.02
N SER A 44 20.11 17.69 -6.51
CA SER A 44 20.05 16.45 -7.30
C SER A 44 19.52 15.21 -6.55
N VAL A 45 19.08 15.39 -5.29
CA VAL A 45 18.54 14.32 -4.44
C VAL A 45 17.01 14.46 -4.40
N LEU A 46 16.32 13.38 -4.76
CA LEU A 46 14.86 13.32 -4.76
C LEU A 46 14.34 13.45 -3.32
N SER A 47 13.59 14.52 -3.01
CA SER A 47 13.12 14.75 -1.65
C SER A 47 11.98 13.79 -1.28
N PRO A 48 11.87 13.33 -0.01
CA PRO A 48 10.78 12.46 0.45
C PRO A 48 9.41 12.99 0.06
N ARG A 49 9.21 14.30 0.27
CA ARG A 49 7.96 14.99 -0.04
C ARG A 49 7.58 14.85 -1.51
N ARG A 50 8.55 14.90 -2.43
CA ARG A 50 8.32 14.69 -3.87
C ARG A 50 8.00 13.24 -4.21
N VAL A 51 8.65 12.28 -3.55
CA VAL A 51 8.37 10.85 -3.79
C VAL A 51 6.93 10.50 -3.42
N TYR A 52 6.50 10.90 -2.22
CA TYR A 52 5.11 10.69 -1.79
C TYR A 52 4.11 11.48 -2.64
N SER A 53 4.45 12.70 -3.03
CA SER A 53 3.54 13.54 -3.82
C SER A 53 3.34 13.01 -5.25
N LEU A 54 4.42 12.63 -5.95
CA LEU A 54 4.35 12.03 -7.27
C LEU A 54 3.57 10.71 -7.27
N SER A 55 3.79 9.88 -6.24
CA SER A 55 3.11 8.59 -6.11
C SER A 55 1.62 8.74 -5.92
N ALA A 56 1.20 9.72 -5.12
CA ALA A 56 -0.21 10.01 -4.94
C ALA A 56 -0.86 10.60 -6.20
N VAL A 57 -0.16 11.47 -6.93
CA VAL A 57 -0.64 11.95 -8.24
C VAL A 57 -0.83 10.77 -9.18
N LEU A 58 0.13 9.84 -9.24
CA LEU A 58 0.03 8.66 -10.09
C LEU A 58 -1.17 7.79 -9.71
N LEU A 59 -1.36 7.50 -8.42
CA LEU A 59 -2.50 6.73 -7.91
C LEU A 59 -3.84 7.40 -8.23
N THR A 60 -3.96 8.69 -7.93
CA THR A 60 -5.19 9.46 -8.15
C THR A 60 -5.51 9.59 -9.63
N ALA A 61 -4.53 9.97 -10.45
CA ALA A 61 -4.71 10.09 -11.90
C ALA A 61 -5.08 8.73 -12.51
N SER A 62 -4.39 7.66 -12.11
CA SER A 62 -4.69 6.30 -12.57
C SER A 62 -6.11 5.88 -12.19
N SER A 63 -6.54 6.14 -10.96
CA SER A 63 -7.89 5.78 -10.50
C SER A 63 -8.98 6.49 -11.31
N LEU A 64 -8.81 7.78 -11.58
CA LEU A 64 -9.75 8.57 -12.39
C LEU A 64 -9.76 8.09 -13.85
N LEU A 65 -8.57 7.85 -14.42
CA LEU A 65 -8.44 7.40 -15.80
C LEU A 65 -8.97 5.98 -15.99
N LEU A 66 -8.76 5.06 -15.03
CA LEU A 66 -9.33 3.71 -15.06
C LEU A 66 -10.85 3.74 -14.93
N THR A 67 -11.39 4.58 -14.05
CA THR A 67 -12.85 4.77 -13.94
C THR A 67 -13.45 5.25 -15.29
N ALA A 68 -12.73 6.11 -16.01
CA ALA A 68 -13.17 6.60 -17.32
C ALA A 68 -12.94 5.58 -18.46
N ALA A 69 -11.87 4.80 -18.40
CA ALA A 69 -11.47 3.87 -19.46
C ALA A 69 -12.17 2.51 -19.37
N GLU A 70 -12.61 2.09 -18.17
CA GLU A 70 -13.25 0.80 -17.92
C GLU A 70 -14.66 1.03 -17.34
N PRO A 71 -15.70 1.21 -18.19
CA PRO A 71 -17.06 1.55 -17.74
C PRO A 71 -17.74 0.50 -16.85
N HIS A 72 -17.18 -0.72 -16.80
CA HIS A 72 -17.69 -1.81 -15.96
C HIS A 72 -17.16 -1.73 -14.52
N LEU A 73 -16.09 -0.98 -14.27
CA LEU A 73 -15.52 -0.80 -12.93
C LEU A 73 -16.19 0.38 -12.23
N SER A 74 -16.55 0.19 -10.96
CA SER A 74 -16.93 1.32 -10.11
C SER A 74 -15.72 2.20 -9.79
N ALA A 75 -15.95 3.46 -9.40
CA ALA A 75 -14.87 4.35 -8.99
C ALA A 75 -14.06 3.82 -7.79
N VAL A 76 -14.73 3.10 -6.88
CA VAL A 76 -14.09 2.46 -5.72
C VAL A 76 -13.24 1.28 -6.18
N ASP A 77 -13.74 0.46 -7.11
CA ASP A 77 -12.98 -0.67 -7.66
C ASP A 77 -11.77 -0.20 -8.45
N ALA A 78 -11.89 0.85 -9.26
CA ALA A 78 -10.78 1.44 -9.99
C ALA A 78 -9.70 2.02 -9.05
N PHE A 79 -10.12 2.67 -7.95
CA PHE A 79 -9.20 3.16 -6.93
C PHE A 79 -8.51 2.01 -6.19
N TYR A 80 -9.28 1.01 -5.76
CA TYR A 80 -8.77 -0.17 -5.08
C TYR A 80 -7.80 -0.95 -5.97
N LEU A 81 -8.16 -1.21 -7.23
CA LEU A 81 -7.28 -1.83 -8.23
C LEU A 81 -5.99 -1.03 -8.42
N SER A 82 -6.09 0.31 -8.45
CA SER A 82 -4.92 1.17 -8.53
C SER A 82 -4.01 1.01 -7.31
N CYS A 83 -4.58 1.02 -6.10
CA CYS A 83 -3.83 0.80 -4.87
C CYS A 83 -3.17 -0.59 -4.85
N MET A 84 -3.90 -1.66 -5.19
CA MET A 84 -3.38 -3.04 -5.17
C MET A 84 -2.30 -3.28 -6.21
N THR A 85 -2.40 -2.64 -7.37
CA THR A 85 -1.38 -2.71 -8.42
C THR A 85 -0.13 -1.91 -8.03
N PHE A 86 -0.33 -0.68 -7.53
CA PHE A 86 0.77 0.19 -7.11
C PHE A 86 1.49 -0.35 -5.86
N SER A 87 0.76 -1.02 -4.97
CA SER A 87 1.30 -1.74 -3.83
C SER A 87 1.86 -3.12 -4.18
N THR A 88 1.77 -3.55 -5.44
CA THR A 88 2.21 -4.89 -5.88
C THR A 88 1.58 -6.06 -5.09
N ILE A 89 0.48 -5.85 -4.36
CA ILE A 89 -0.23 -6.91 -3.62
C ILE A 89 -1.05 -7.74 -4.60
N GLY A 90 -1.88 -7.08 -5.41
CA GLY A 90 -2.62 -7.69 -6.51
C GLY A 90 -3.40 -8.97 -6.19
N TYR A 91 -4.44 -8.90 -5.35
CA TYR A 91 -5.28 -10.06 -5.03
C TYR A 91 -5.94 -10.75 -6.23
N GLY A 92 -6.14 -10.02 -7.34
CA GLY A 92 -6.83 -10.57 -8.52
C GLY A 92 -8.33 -10.75 -8.33
N ASP A 93 -8.92 -10.04 -7.36
CA ASP A 93 -10.32 -10.09 -6.98
C ASP A 93 -11.24 -9.12 -7.77
N ILE A 94 -10.64 -8.16 -8.47
CA ILE A 94 -11.34 -7.23 -9.37
C ILE A 94 -11.10 -7.66 -10.81
N ASP A 95 -12.15 -7.51 -11.64
CA ASP A 95 -12.05 -7.73 -13.08
C ASP A 95 -10.90 -6.92 -13.69
N HIS A 96 -10.09 -7.60 -14.51
CA HIS A 96 -8.89 -7.02 -15.08
C HIS A 96 -9.24 -6.00 -16.18
N PRO A 97 -8.44 -4.92 -16.34
CA PRO A 97 -8.66 -3.97 -17.42
C PRO A 97 -8.65 -4.65 -18.78
N SER A 98 -9.76 -4.49 -19.50
CA SER A 98 -10.00 -5.14 -20.78
C SER A 98 -9.59 -4.23 -21.95
N THR A 99 -9.62 -2.92 -21.75
CA THR A 99 -9.29 -1.94 -22.79
C THR A 99 -7.77 -1.78 -22.94
N PRO A 100 -7.30 -1.43 -24.15
CA PRO A 100 -5.88 -1.11 -24.36
C PRO A 100 -5.37 0.02 -23.45
N LEU A 101 -6.20 1.05 -23.23
CA LEU A 101 -5.85 2.16 -22.34
C LEU A 101 -5.77 1.72 -20.89
N GLY A 102 -6.76 0.98 -20.38
CA GLY A 102 -6.76 0.45 -19.02
C GLY A 102 -5.54 -0.43 -18.74
N ARG A 103 -5.16 -1.29 -19.70
CA ARG A 103 -3.95 -2.12 -19.63
C ARG A 103 -2.67 -1.28 -19.58
N LEU A 104 -2.56 -0.24 -20.42
CA LEU A 104 -1.41 0.67 -20.39
C LEU A 104 -1.29 1.38 -19.04
N LEU A 105 -2.41 1.83 -18.46
CA LEU A 105 -2.42 2.52 -17.17
C LEU A 105 -1.91 1.61 -16.04
N VAL A 106 -2.39 0.36 -15.95
CA VAL A 106 -1.91 -0.57 -14.93
C VAL A 106 -0.45 -0.99 -15.13
N MET A 107 0.04 -1.07 -16.37
CA MET A 107 1.47 -1.30 -16.65
C MET A 107 2.34 -0.17 -16.11
N VAL A 108 1.98 1.08 -16.39
CA VAL A 108 2.70 2.25 -15.87
C VAL A 108 2.63 2.31 -14.35
N LEU A 109 1.47 1.99 -13.79
CA LEU A 109 1.25 1.99 -12.35
C LEU A 109 2.08 0.92 -11.62
N ALA A 110 2.19 -0.29 -12.18
CA ALA A 110 3.00 -1.36 -11.62
C ALA A 110 4.48 -0.98 -11.56
N ILE A 111 5.01 -0.37 -12.63
CA ILE A 111 6.40 0.14 -12.66
C ILE A 111 6.58 1.25 -11.62
N GLY A 112 5.62 2.18 -11.55
CA GLY A 112 5.64 3.28 -10.58
C GLY A 112 5.63 2.79 -9.12
N GLY A 113 4.84 1.74 -8.83
CA GLY A 113 4.76 1.12 -7.52
C GLY A 113 6.08 0.55 -7.04
N VAL A 114 6.72 -0.29 -7.88
CA VAL A 114 8.04 -0.87 -7.57
C VAL A 114 9.09 0.21 -7.33
N ALA A 115 9.09 1.27 -8.17
CA ALA A 115 10.01 2.39 -7.99
C ALA A 115 9.76 3.16 -6.69
N PHE A 116 8.50 3.40 -6.33
CA PHE A 116 8.12 4.06 -5.09
C PHE A 116 8.63 3.31 -3.86
N PHE A 117 8.31 2.03 -3.72
CA PHE A 117 8.72 1.26 -2.54
C PHE A 117 10.24 1.11 -2.46
N GLY A 118 10.94 0.94 -3.59
CA GLY A 118 12.42 0.94 -3.60
C GLY A 118 13.01 2.21 -3.00
N LEU A 119 12.54 3.37 -3.46
CA LEU A 119 13.02 4.68 -2.98
C LEU A 119 12.63 4.97 -1.53
N THR A 120 11.42 4.59 -1.11
CA THR A 120 10.98 4.84 0.28
C THR A 120 11.69 3.93 1.27
N ILE A 121 12.02 2.68 0.91
CA ILE A 121 12.82 1.79 1.77
C ILE A 121 14.19 2.40 2.07
N GLU A 122 14.88 2.92 1.06
CA GLU A 122 16.20 3.55 1.23
C GLU A 122 16.13 4.79 2.12
N LEU A 123 15.12 5.63 1.90
CA LEU A 123 14.87 6.80 2.73
C LEU A 123 14.60 6.42 4.19
N LEU A 124 13.70 5.46 4.41
CA LEU A 124 13.26 5.11 5.75
C LEU A 124 14.36 4.36 6.50
N HIS A 125 15.18 3.56 5.82
CA HIS A 125 16.41 3.00 6.36
C HIS A 125 17.37 4.11 6.83
N SER A 126 17.57 5.15 6.01
CA SER A 126 18.41 6.29 6.35
C SER A 126 17.87 7.11 7.55
N LEU A 127 16.54 7.21 7.69
CA LEU A 127 15.92 7.83 8.87
C LEU A 127 16.07 6.94 10.10
N ARG A 128 15.85 5.63 9.94
CA ARG A 128 15.99 4.63 11.00
C ARG A 128 17.41 4.62 11.56
N GLU A 129 18.44 4.62 10.71
CA GLU A 129 19.84 4.74 11.17
C GLU A 129 20.09 6.02 11.99
N LYS A 130 19.44 7.13 11.65
CA LYS A 130 19.54 8.40 12.39
C LYS A 130 18.71 8.40 13.69
N THR A 131 17.54 7.78 13.70
CA THR A 131 16.57 7.80 14.82
C THR A 131 16.78 6.65 15.82
N ASP A 132 17.28 5.49 15.38
CA ASP A 132 17.54 4.28 16.19
C ASP A 132 18.53 4.52 17.32
N GLY A 133 19.27 5.63 17.28
CA GLY A 133 20.14 6.04 18.37
C GLY A 133 19.40 6.44 19.65
N ALA A 134 18.15 6.90 19.60
CA ALA A 134 17.50 7.53 20.76
C ALA A 134 16.32 6.72 21.35
N LEU A 135 15.32 6.38 20.53
CA LEU A 135 14.08 5.73 21.00
C LEU A 135 14.27 4.23 21.30
N LEU A 136 14.99 3.52 20.43
CA LEU A 136 15.30 2.09 20.62
C LEU A 136 16.27 1.84 21.79
N ARG A 137 17.06 2.85 22.18
CA ARG A 137 17.90 2.78 23.39
C ARG A 137 17.09 2.87 24.68
N LEU A 138 15.94 3.55 24.68
CA LEU A 138 15.06 3.68 25.85
C LEU A 138 14.26 2.39 26.13
N VAL A 139 13.85 1.67 25.08
CA VAL A 139 13.09 0.41 25.22
C VAL A 139 14.01 -0.82 25.33
N GLY A 140 15.33 -0.65 25.13
CA GLY A 140 16.33 -1.74 25.25
C GLY A 140 16.28 -2.76 24.09
N VAL A 141 15.48 -2.50 23.06
CA VAL A 141 15.28 -3.40 21.93
C VAL A 141 16.24 -2.98 20.81
N ARG A 142 17.22 -3.81 20.45
CA ARG A 142 18.16 -3.54 19.34
C ARG A 142 18.02 -4.57 18.23
N GLY A 143 18.18 -4.11 16.99
CA GLY A 143 18.26 -5.00 15.82
C GLY A 143 16.98 -5.82 15.60
N ALA A 144 17.12 -7.16 15.59
CA ALA A 144 16.07 -8.12 15.26
C ALA A 144 14.79 -7.97 16.09
N ALA A 145 14.92 -7.66 17.38
CA ALA A 145 13.76 -7.55 18.27
C ALA A 145 12.89 -6.32 17.93
N ALA A 146 13.46 -5.26 17.35
CA ALA A 146 12.72 -4.07 16.93
C ALA A 146 11.94 -4.34 15.64
N ALA A 147 12.56 -5.05 14.69
CA ALA A 147 11.89 -5.53 13.49
C ALA A 147 10.76 -6.50 13.84
N ALA A 148 10.98 -7.42 14.77
CA ALA A 148 9.96 -8.35 15.27
C ALA A 148 8.79 -7.59 15.92
N LEU A 149 9.06 -6.56 16.72
CA LEU A 149 8.02 -5.72 17.31
C LEU A 149 7.22 -4.95 16.24
N MET A 150 7.88 -4.36 15.24
CA MET A 150 7.19 -3.68 14.14
C MET A 150 6.30 -4.64 13.34
N LEU A 151 6.78 -5.85 13.05
CA LEU A 151 5.99 -6.90 12.40
C LEU A 151 4.81 -7.36 13.26
N ALA A 152 5.01 -7.50 14.57
CA ALA A 152 3.94 -7.86 15.50
C ALA A 152 2.86 -6.77 15.58
N VAL A 153 3.25 -5.49 15.58
CA VAL A 153 2.31 -4.36 15.55
C VAL A 153 1.52 -4.33 14.23
N ASN A 154 2.18 -4.55 13.08
CA ASN A 154 1.51 -4.66 11.79
C ASN A 154 0.52 -5.82 11.73
N ALA A 155 0.92 -6.98 12.29
CA ALA A 155 0.11 -8.17 12.40
C ALA A 155 -1.14 -7.91 13.26
N ALA A 156 -0.95 -7.31 14.44
CA ALA A 156 -2.05 -6.93 15.31
C ALA A 156 -3.01 -5.92 14.66
N ALA A 157 -2.48 -4.93 13.93
CA ALA A 157 -3.30 -3.98 13.18
C ALA A 157 -4.10 -4.67 12.07
N GLY A 158 -3.52 -5.62 11.35
CA GLY A 158 -4.21 -6.40 10.32
C GLY A 158 -5.31 -7.29 10.91
N VAL A 159 -5.02 -7.96 12.03
CA VAL A 159 -6.01 -8.72 12.79
C VAL A 159 -7.14 -7.82 13.25
N GLY A 160 -6.83 -6.69 13.90
CA GLY A 160 -7.84 -5.72 14.35
C GLY A 160 -8.71 -5.20 13.20
N LEU A 161 -8.13 -4.98 12.02
CA LEU A 161 -8.87 -4.58 10.83
C LEU A 161 -9.83 -5.67 10.35
N CYS A 162 -9.40 -6.93 10.27
CA CYS A 162 -10.28 -8.04 9.88
C CYS A 162 -11.49 -8.15 10.80
N PHE A 163 -11.27 -8.02 12.12
CA PHE A 163 -12.34 -8.05 13.11
C PHE A 163 -13.21 -6.78 13.12
N SER A 164 -12.77 -5.70 12.47
CA SER A 164 -13.60 -4.52 12.23
C SER A 164 -14.43 -4.63 10.96
N LEU A 165 -14.07 -5.56 10.05
CA LEU A 165 -14.72 -5.82 8.77
C LEU A 165 -15.48 -7.16 8.78
N THR A 166 -16.06 -7.56 9.92
CA THR A 166 -16.74 -8.87 10.08
C THR A 166 -17.96 -9.05 9.17
N GLU A 167 -18.55 -7.95 8.72
CA GLU A 167 -19.65 -7.94 7.76
C GLU A 167 -19.19 -8.34 6.34
N ASP A 168 -17.90 -8.21 6.06
CA ASP A 168 -17.33 -8.55 4.76
C ASP A 168 -17.11 -10.06 4.67
N ALA A 169 -17.90 -10.73 3.83
CA ALA A 169 -18.02 -12.19 3.86
C ALA A 169 -16.72 -12.93 3.51
N GLN A 170 -15.87 -12.32 2.69
CA GLN A 170 -14.58 -12.86 2.24
C GLN A 170 -13.42 -12.47 3.15
N MET A 171 -13.66 -11.74 4.25
CA MET A 171 -12.62 -11.47 5.25
C MET A 171 -12.56 -12.60 6.28
N PRO A 172 -11.37 -12.94 6.80
CA PRO A 172 -11.21 -13.99 7.78
C PRO A 172 -11.87 -13.59 9.11
N LYS A 173 -12.57 -14.54 9.72
CA LYS A 173 -13.33 -14.33 10.96
C LYS A 173 -12.64 -14.85 12.21
N ASP A 174 -11.60 -15.66 12.03
CA ASP A 174 -10.77 -16.20 13.10
C ASP A 174 -9.39 -15.53 13.14
N VAL A 175 -8.73 -15.62 14.31
CA VAL A 175 -7.44 -14.95 14.56
C VAL A 175 -6.33 -15.46 13.66
N LEU A 176 -6.30 -16.77 13.37
CA LEU A 176 -5.25 -17.35 12.55
C LEU A 176 -5.40 -16.95 11.09
N GLY A 177 -6.61 -16.98 10.55
CA GLY A 177 -6.93 -16.47 9.22
C GLY A 177 -6.61 -14.99 9.07
N ALA A 178 -6.93 -14.17 10.09
CA ALA A 178 -6.63 -12.74 10.07
C ALA A 178 -5.12 -12.44 10.16
N LEU A 179 -4.37 -13.23 10.95
CA LEU A 179 -2.92 -13.16 11.00
C LEU A 179 -2.29 -13.58 9.66
N TYR A 180 -2.79 -14.66 9.07
CA TYR A 180 -2.37 -15.13 7.75
C TYR A 180 -2.59 -14.05 6.69
N TRP A 181 -3.81 -13.50 6.60
CA TRP A 181 -4.14 -12.43 5.67
C TRP A 181 -3.24 -11.21 5.88
N SER A 182 -3.02 -10.82 7.14
CA SER A 182 -2.15 -9.69 7.49
C SER A 182 -0.71 -9.89 6.98
N VAL A 183 -0.14 -11.08 7.15
CA VAL A 183 1.21 -11.40 6.67
C VAL A 183 1.27 -11.45 5.14
N ILE A 184 0.34 -12.15 4.49
CA ILE A 184 0.29 -12.29 3.01
C ILE A 184 0.11 -10.92 2.33
N THR A 185 -0.75 -10.08 2.89
CA THR A 185 -0.97 -8.70 2.42
C THR A 185 0.25 -7.82 2.69
N GLY A 186 0.78 -7.87 3.93
CA GLY A 186 1.92 -7.06 4.35
C GLY A 186 3.23 -7.39 3.66
N THR A 187 3.34 -8.59 3.08
CA THR A 187 4.49 -9.05 2.30
C THR A 187 4.26 -8.96 0.80
N SER A 188 3.16 -8.33 0.36
CA SER A 188 2.80 -8.20 -1.06
C SER A 188 2.69 -9.52 -1.83
N VAL A 189 2.35 -10.62 -1.15
CA VAL A 189 2.08 -11.91 -1.81
C VAL A 189 0.67 -11.91 -2.40
N GLY A 190 -0.32 -11.47 -1.60
CA GLY A 190 -1.67 -11.19 -2.07
C GLY A 190 -2.37 -12.36 -2.79
N TYR A 191 -2.52 -13.53 -2.16
CA TYR A 191 -3.17 -14.68 -2.79
C TYR A 191 -4.63 -14.45 -3.22
N GLY A 192 -5.34 -13.52 -2.57
CA GLY A 192 -6.73 -13.18 -2.90
C GLY A 192 -7.77 -14.18 -2.40
N ASP A 193 -7.37 -15.17 -1.60
CA ASP A 193 -8.25 -16.07 -0.87
C ASP A 193 -9.07 -15.36 0.22
N PHE A 194 -8.51 -14.29 0.78
CA PHE A 194 -9.20 -13.34 1.64
C PHE A 194 -9.05 -11.92 1.09
N HIS A 195 -10.16 -11.23 0.90
CA HIS A 195 -10.19 -9.89 0.32
C HIS A 195 -11.49 -9.14 0.68
N PRO A 196 -11.48 -7.79 0.69
CA PRO A 196 -12.69 -7.01 0.96
C PRO A 196 -13.61 -6.98 -0.28
N THR A 197 -14.90 -7.16 -0.06
CA THR A 197 -15.93 -7.02 -1.09
C THR A 197 -16.70 -5.71 -0.96
N SER A 198 -16.80 -5.16 0.25
CA SER A 198 -17.48 -3.90 0.53
C SER A 198 -16.62 -2.68 0.15
N ASP A 199 -17.26 -1.58 -0.25
CA ASP A 199 -16.57 -0.32 -0.59
C ASP A 199 -15.73 0.19 0.58
N VAL A 200 -16.27 0.14 1.80
CA VAL A 200 -15.56 0.56 3.01
C VAL A 200 -14.38 -0.36 3.28
N GLY A 201 -14.57 -1.68 3.15
CA GLY A 201 -13.50 -2.66 3.31
C GLY A 201 -12.35 -2.41 2.33
N LYS A 202 -12.66 -2.19 1.05
CA LYS A 202 -11.66 -1.87 0.01
C LYS A 202 -10.83 -0.64 0.38
N LEU A 203 -11.48 0.45 0.80
CA LEU A 203 -10.79 1.67 1.20
C LEU A 203 -9.90 1.47 2.44
N CYS A 204 -10.40 0.77 3.47
CA CYS A 204 -9.63 0.46 4.66
C CYS A 204 -8.41 -0.41 4.36
N VAL A 205 -8.57 -1.42 3.49
CA VAL A 205 -7.48 -2.30 3.08
C VAL A 205 -6.45 -1.55 2.23
N CYS A 206 -6.85 -0.58 1.40
CA CYS A 206 -5.89 0.30 0.72
C CYS A 206 -5.00 1.06 1.71
N VAL A 207 -5.58 1.66 2.76
CA VAL A 207 -4.81 2.36 3.79
C VAL A 207 -3.88 1.39 4.53
N TYR A 208 -4.41 0.22 4.90
CA TYR A 208 -3.62 -0.82 5.53
C TYR A 208 -2.43 -1.25 4.67
N ALA A 209 -2.65 -1.54 3.39
CA ALA A 209 -1.63 -1.97 2.42
C ALA A 209 -0.40 -1.06 2.42
N PHE A 210 -0.60 0.26 2.30
CA PHE A 210 0.52 1.22 2.31
C PHE A 210 1.28 1.24 3.64
N CYS A 211 0.56 1.18 4.77
CA CYS A 211 1.16 1.17 6.10
C CYS A 211 1.95 -0.13 6.36
N THR A 212 1.32 -1.28 6.10
CA THR A 212 1.89 -2.59 6.41
C THR A 212 3.11 -2.89 5.53
N MET A 213 3.05 -2.59 4.23
CA MET A 213 4.16 -2.86 3.32
C MET A 213 5.41 -2.05 3.67
N GLN A 214 5.25 -0.78 4.02
CA GLN A 214 6.39 0.04 4.40
C GLN A 214 7.06 -0.49 5.68
N ALA A 215 6.26 -0.91 6.66
CA ALA A 215 6.79 -1.44 7.91
C ALA A 215 7.38 -2.87 7.75
N THR A 216 6.80 -3.72 6.89
CA THR A 216 7.37 -5.03 6.52
C THR A 216 8.70 -4.87 5.79
N ALA A 217 8.78 -3.94 4.85
CA ALA A 217 10.01 -3.66 4.11
C ALA A 217 11.14 -3.16 5.02
N ASN A 218 10.80 -2.34 6.04
CA ASN A 218 11.76 -1.93 7.06
C ASN A 218 12.27 -3.11 7.90
N ALA A 219 11.39 -4.04 8.27
CA ALA A 219 11.77 -5.22 9.03
C ALA A 219 12.72 -6.13 8.22
N MET A 220 12.51 -6.23 6.90
CA MET A 220 13.38 -6.99 6.00
C MET A 220 14.83 -6.48 5.98
N GLY A 221 15.05 -5.18 6.15
CA GLY A 221 16.40 -4.60 6.25
C GLY A 221 17.22 -5.17 7.42
N VAL A 222 16.56 -5.52 8.52
CA VAL A 222 17.21 -6.15 9.68
C VAL A 222 17.51 -7.63 9.41
N PHE A 223 16.59 -8.35 8.78
CA PHE A 223 16.80 -9.74 8.37
C PHE A 223 17.95 -9.86 7.36
N LYS A 224 18.05 -8.94 6.40
CA LYS A 224 19.18 -8.84 5.47
C LYS A 224 20.52 -8.75 6.20
N SER A 225 20.62 -7.91 7.23
CA SER A 225 21.85 -7.78 8.02
C SER A 225 22.23 -9.08 8.73
N ALA A 226 21.26 -9.81 9.28
CA ALA A 226 21.48 -11.10 9.92
C ALA A 226 21.93 -12.17 8.91
N LEU A 227 21.29 -12.24 7.74
CA LEU A 227 21.69 -13.16 6.66
C LEU A 227 23.11 -12.85 6.16
N VAL A 228 23.45 -11.58 5.95
CA VAL A 228 24.81 -11.20 5.53
C VAL A 228 25.84 -11.67 6.53
N GLN A 229 25.60 -11.51 7.84
CA GLN A 229 26.52 -11.99 8.88
C GLN A 229 26.71 -13.51 8.85
N LEU A 230 25.66 -14.28 8.57
CA LEU A 230 25.74 -15.74 8.42
C LEU A 230 26.51 -16.15 7.16
N CYS A 231 26.41 -15.37 6.08
CA CYS A 231 27.05 -15.66 4.80
C CYS A 231 28.49 -15.13 4.69
N THR A 232 28.88 -14.12 5.46
CA THR A 232 30.27 -13.62 5.49
C THR A 232 31.11 -14.44 6.47
N PRO A 233 32.13 -15.18 6.02
CA PRO A 233 33.02 -15.92 6.92
C PRO A 233 33.73 -14.95 7.87
N SER A 234 33.71 -15.29 9.17
CA SER A 234 34.41 -14.50 10.18
C SER A 234 35.89 -14.40 9.79
N PRO A 235 36.49 -13.19 9.72
CA PRO A 235 37.91 -13.07 9.40
C PRO A 235 38.68 -13.86 10.46
N GLY A 236 39.29 -14.97 10.03
CA GLY A 236 40.01 -15.87 10.91
C GLY A 236 40.97 -15.06 11.78
N ARG A 237 40.97 -15.33 13.10
CA ARG A 237 42.00 -14.83 14.01
C ARG A 237 43.34 -15.13 13.38
N ARG A 238 44.02 -14.13 12.81
CA ARG A 238 45.44 -14.27 12.51
C ARG A 238 46.10 -14.60 13.85
N PRO A 239 46.84 -15.71 13.99
CA PRO A 239 47.61 -15.94 15.20
C PRO A 239 48.53 -14.73 15.36
N GLN A 240 48.46 -14.08 16.53
CA GLN A 240 49.45 -13.07 16.91
C GLN A 240 50.81 -13.75 16.76
N SER A 241 51.60 -13.31 15.79
CA SER A 241 53.01 -13.70 15.73
C SER A 241 53.63 -13.19 17.02
N GLN A 242 53.86 -14.13 17.93
CA GLN A 242 54.68 -13.99 19.11
C GLN A 242 56.04 -13.47 18.61
N LYS A 243 56.27 -12.17 18.74
CA LYS A 243 57.62 -11.62 18.62
C LYS A 243 58.34 -12.10 19.87
N THR A 244 59.05 -13.21 19.70
CA THR A 244 60.13 -13.64 20.57
C THR A 244 61.16 -12.52 20.64
N ASP A 245 61.49 -12.16 21.88
CA ASP A 245 62.62 -11.42 22.43
C ASP A 245 63.71 -10.90 21.48
#